data_AF-A0A966NN18-F1
#
_entry.id   AF-A0A966NN18-F1
#
_cell.length_a   1.000
_cell.length_b   1.000
_cell.length_c   1.000
_cell.angle_alpha   90.00
_cell.angle_beta   90.00
_cell.angle_gamma   90.00
#
_symmetry.space_group_name_H-M   'P 1'
#
loop_
_entity.id
_entity.type
_entity.pdbx_description
1 polymer ?
#
loop_
_entity_poly.entity_id
_entity_poly.type
_entity_poly.pdbx_seq_one_letter_code
_entity_poly.pdbx_strand_id
1 'polypeptide(L)' 'MPDIAPYDITMEVGEGFAGEGANAAHINTLLGRRNGPVGTAFATALATPSPGHVPFLAVWAPNVPLQPPTLFVNKA' A
#
# COMPACT_ATOMS: atom_id res chain seq x y z
N MET A 1 9.65 -16.44 -25.75
CA MET A 1 10.12 -16.23 -24.36
C MET A 1 9.39 -17.23 -23.49
N PRO A 2 10.08 -18.01 -22.64
CA PRO A 2 9.40 -18.98 -21.80
C PRO A 2 8.52 -18.25 -20.77
N ASP A 3 7.30 -18.77 -20.64
CA ASP A 3 6.29 -18.41 -19.66
C ASP A 3 6.86 -18.55 -18.25
N ILE A 4 7.17 -17.41 -17.62
CA ILE A 4 7.52 -17.34 -16.21
C ILE A 4 6.20 -17.48 -15.47
N ALA A 5 5.92 -18.66 -14.92
CA ALA A 5 4.73 -18.91 -14.12
C ALA A 5 4.51 -17.72 -13.16
N PRO A 6 3.32 -17.10 -13.15
CA PRO A 6 3.11 -15.89 -12.38
C PRO A 6 3.37 -16.20 -10.92
N TYR A 7 4.35 -15.53 -10.31
CA TYR A 7 4.61 -15.60 -8.87
C TYR A 7 3.27 -15.56 -8.13
N ASP A 8 2.99 -16.61 -7.35
CA ASP A 8 1.75 -16.78 -6.59
C ASP A 8 1.81 -15.92 -5.32
N ILE A 9 1.99 -14.61 -5.51
CA ILE A 9 2.11 -13.64 -4.43
C ILE A 9 0.73 -13.44 -3.81
N THR A 10 0.40 -14.25 -2.80
CA THR A 10 -0.89 -14.19 -2.10
C THR A 10 -0.97 -12.93 -1.22
N MET A 11 0.05 -12.70 -0.40
CA MET A 11 0.25 -11.50 0.41
C MET A 11 1.68 -11.47 0.96
N GLU A 12 2.38 -10.37 0.75
CA GLU A 12 3.70 -10.10 1.31
C GLU A 12 3.60 -8.96 2.32
N VAL A 13 4.36 -9.08 3.40
CA VAL A 13 4.45 -8.09 4.46
C VAL A 13 5.88 -7.58 4.51
N GLY A 14 6.04 -6.27 4.52
CA GLY A 14 7.34 -5.62 4.65
C GLY A 14 7.28 -4.50 5.67
N GLU A 15 8.44 -4.18 6.22
CA GLU A 15 8.63 -3.03 7.10
C GLU A 15 9.96 -2.35 6.82
N GLY A 16 10.05 -1.07 7.18
CA GLY A 16 11.27 -0.30 7.06
C GLY A 16 11.28 0.89 8.00
N PHE A 17 12.45 1.19 8.52
CA PHE A 17 12.72 2.35 9.35
C PHE A 17 13.91 3.13 8.78
N ALA A 18 13.78 4.44 8.67
CA ALA A 18 14.87 5.31 8.22
C ALA A 18 14.77 6.72 8.81
N GLY A 19 15.92 7.37 8.99
CA GLY A 19 16.02 8.73 9.53
C GLY A 19 16.12 8.79 11.05
N GLU A 20 16.05 10.01 11.59
CA GLU A 20 16.25 10.31 13.01
C GLU A 20 15.32 11.44 13.50
N GLY A 21 15.11 11.52 14.82
CA GLY A 21 14.34 12.57 15.46
C GLY A 21 12.85 12.59 15.07
N ALA A 22 12.26 13.79 15.03
CA ALA A 22 10.83 13.97 14.73
C ALA A 22 10.43 13.60 13.28
N ASN A 23 11.41 13.45 12.38
CA ASN A 23 11.19 13.11 10.97
C ASN A 23 11.55 11.65 10.65
N ALA A 24 11.81 10.82 11.67
CA ALA A 24 12.04 9.41 11.46
C ALA A 24 10.80 8.74 10.85
N ALA A 25 10.99 8.00 9.76
CA ALA A 25 9.93 7.34 9.03
C ALA A 25 9.91 5.85 9.39
N HIS A 26 8.77 5.37 9.87
CA HIS A 26 8.50 3.95 10.06
C HIS A 26 7.31 3.54 9.19
N ILE A 27 7.58 2.76 8.16
CA ILE A 27 6.58 2.32 7.18
C ILE A 27 6.34 0.82 7.32
N ASN A 28 5.06 0.45 7.30
CA ASN A 28 4.61 -0.94 7.19
C ASN A 28 3.92 -1.07 5.83
N THR A 29 4.26 -2.12 5.08
CA THR A 29 3.77 -2.32 3.71
C THR A 29 3.12 -3.67 3.55
N LEU A 30 2.03 -3.70 2.79
CA LEU A 30 1.39 -4.92 2.31
C LEU A 30 1.41 -4.91 0.78
N LEU A 31 1.86 -5.99 0.17
CA LEU A 31 1.83 -6.17 -1.29
C LEU A 31 1.11 -7.47 -1.63
N GLY A 32 0.22 -7.43 -2.62
CA GLY A 32 -0.50 -8.63 -3.03
C GLY A 32 -1.37 -8.39 -4.26
N ARG A 33 -1.99 -9.47 -4.74
CA ARG A 33 -2.85 -9.41 -5.93
C ARG A 33 -4.16 -8.67 -5.66
N ARG A 34 -4.68 -8.01 -6.70
CA ARG A 34 -5.98 -7.32 -6.69
C ARG A 34 -7.15 -8.21 -6.26
N ASN A 35 -7.15 -9.47 -6.66
CA ASN A 35 -8.21 -10.43 -6.33
C ASN A 35 -7.89 -11.27 -5.07
N GLY A 36 -6.88 -10.85 -4.30
CA GLY A 36 -6.44 -11.52 -3.07
C GLY A 36 -6.80 -10.72 -1.82
N PRO A 37 -6.33 -11.17 -0.63
CA PRO A 37 -6.62 -10.54 0.65
C PRO A 37 -6.19 -9.06 0.70
N VAL A 38 -5.07 -8.70 0.07
CA VAL A 38 -4.61 -7.31 -0.01
C VAL A 38 -5.57 -6.42 -0.80
N GLY A 39 -6.15 -6.94 -1.90
CA GLY A 39 -7.16 -6.21 -2.66
C GLY A 39 -8.44 -5.95 -1.86
N THR A 40 -8.91 -6.94 -1.10
CA THR A 40 -10.03 -6.78 -0.16
C THR A 40 -9.72 -5.73 0.91
N ALA A 41 -8.55 -5.82 1.55
CA ALA A 41 -8.13 -4.85 2.57
C ALA A 41 -8.01 -3.43 2.00
N PHE A 42 -7.46 -3.30 0.80
CA PHE A 42 -7.36 -2.03 0.06
C PHE A 42 -8.74 -1.40 -0.15
N ALA A 43 -9.70 -2.17 -0.69
CA ALA A 43 -11.04 -1.66 -0.98
C ALA A 43 -11.80 -1.28 0.30
N THR A 44 -11.72 -2.13 1.33
CA THR A 44 -12.36 -1.88 2.62
C THR A 44 -11.81 -0.64 3.31
N ALA A 45 -10.48 -0.49 3.38
CA ALA A 45 -9.86 0.67 4.01
C ALA A 45 -10.24 1.96 3.26
N LEU A 46 -10.16 1.96 1.93
CA LEU A 46 -10.54 3.12 1.12
C LEU A 46 -12.02 3.52 1.31
N ALA A 47 -12.91 2.54 1.50
CA ALA A 47 -14.34 2.78 1.70
C ALA A 47 -14.71 3.18 3.13
N THR A 48 -13.80 3.06 4.10
CA THR A 48 -14.09 3.19 5.53
C THR A 48 -13.15 4.20 6.23
N PRO A 49 -13.16 5.48 5.84
CA PRO A 49 -12.35 6.50 6.51
C PRO A 49 -12.85 6.74 7.94
N SER A 50 -11.94 7.01 8.87
CA SER A 50 -12.25 7.37 10.26
C SER A 50 -11.61 8.71 10.64
N PRO A 51 -12.12 9.43 11.65
CA PRO A 51 -11.51 10.68 12.12
C PRO A 51 -10.04 10.48 12.46
N GLY A 52 -9.17 11.31 11.89
CA GLY A 52 -7.71 11.20 12.06
C GLY A 52 -7.03 10.17 11.16
N HIS A 53 -7.77 9.30 10.47
CA HIS A 53 -7.23 8.25 9.61
C HIS A 53 -8.01 8.16 8.30
N VAL A 54 -7.66 9.04 7.36
CA VAL A 54 -8.30 9.11 6.04
C VAL A 54 -7.36 8.53 4.98
N PRO A 55 -7.63 7.32 4.47
CA PRO A 55 -6.82 6.72 3.42
C PRO A 55 -6.93 7.48 2.09
N PHE A 56 -5.86 7.50 1.31
CA PHE A 56 -5.87 8.10 -0.03
C PHE A 56 -5.00 7.32 -1.01
N LEU A 57 -5.32 7.43 -2.29
CA LEU A 57 -4.50 6.89 -3.36
C LEU A 57 -3.23 7.75 -3.51
N ALA A 58 -2.08 7.11 -3.34
CA ALA A 58 -0.82 7.78 -3.60
C ALA A 58 -0.65 8.04 -5.11
N VAL A 59 -0.27 9.27 -5.44
CA VAL A 59 -0.03 9.74 -6.81
C VAL A 59 1.37 10.34 -6.89
N TRP A 60 2.04 10.17 -8.03
CA TRP A 60 3.33 10.82 -8.27
C TRP A 60 3.17 12.33 -8.47
N ALA A 61 2.11 12.71 -9.18
CA ALA A 61 1.71 14.08 -9.46
C ALA A 61 0.18 14.14 -9.66
N PRO A 62 -0.45 15.33 -9.66
CA PRO A 62 -1.88 15.45 -9.97
C PRO A 62 -2.22 14.72 -11.28
N ASN A 63 -3.22 13.85 -11.22
CA ASN A 63 -3.67 12.99 -12.33
C ASN A 63 -2.64 11.94 -12.82
N VAL A 64 -1.56 11.67 -12.06
CA VAL A 64 -0.57 10.62 -12.36
C VAL A 64 -0.50 9.60 -11.21
N PRO A 65 -1.34 8.54 -11.24
CA PRO A 65 -1.36 7.55 -10.18
C PRO A 65 -0.13 6.64 -10.20
N LEU A 66 0.24 6.10 -9.04
CA LEU A 66 1.27 5.07 -8.95
C LEU A 66 0.81 3.74 -9.57
N GLN A 67 1.75 3.00 -10.14
CA GLN A 67 1.56 1.62 -10.58
C GLN A 67 2.67 0.74 -9.97
N PRO A 68 2.33 -0.25 -9.11
CA PRO A 68 0.99 -0.66 -8.73
C PRO A 68 0.20 0.40 -7.92
N PRO A 69 -1.15 0.40 -8.00
CA PRO A 69 -1.98 1.29 -7.18
C PRO A 69 -1.64 1.12 -5.70
N THR A 70 -1.37 2.23 -5.02
CA THR A 70 -0.88 2.23 -3.64
C THR A 70 -1.84 3.05 -2.78
N LEU A 71 -2.34 2.45 -1.71
CA LEU A 71 -3.16 3.14 -0.70
C LEU A 71 -2.26 3.56 0.45
N PHE A 72 -2.27 4.85 0.78
CA PHE A 72 -1.59 5.35 1.96
C PHE A 72 -2.59 5.46 3.12
N VAL A 73 -2.22 4.93 4.29
CA VAL A 73 -2.97 5.04 5.54
C VAL A 73 -2.00 5.55 6.59
N ASN A 74 -2.31 6.69 7.23
CA ASN A 74 -1.46 7.21 8.29
C ASN A 74 -1.53 6.33 9.55
N LYS A 75 -0.49 6.37 10.38
CA LYS A 75 -0.40 5.59 11.63
C LYS A 75 -0.78 6.40 12.87
N ALA A 76 -0.45 7.68 12.87
CA ALA A 76 -0.69 8.66 13.93
C ALA A 76 -1.37 9.89 13.34
#